data_AF-U1Y111-F1
#
_entry.id   AF-U1Y111-F1
#
_cell.length_a   1.000
_cell.length_b   1.000
_cell.length_c   1.000
_cell.angle_alpha   90.00
_cell.angle_beta   90.00
_cell.angle_gamma   90.00
#
_symmetry.space_group_name_H-M   'P 1'
#
loop_
_entity.id
_entity.type
_entity.pdbx_description
1 polymer ?
#
loop_
_entity_poly.entity_id
_entity_poly.type
_entity_poly.pdbx_seq_one_letter_code
_entity_poly.pdbx_strand_id
1 'polypeptide(L)'
;MEEWKIIKPSIPLPPNRASLGSDTLGNTLNQLSFQDIYTTVQEDGMRYFPRLTAEGDVEVCIIYEDIDSFGEQAEAEVYLDFSRHKDNWIAVLWVVTDPEDPLGYPLSFQITKSTDRYLAVRFLEQERIWVHYLADVEAGIMHLYSEAISFSDQETERAVELMLAAYRYDPTKEEADEMPETTIYGEKLELSRLREKGFSFYFDYRLMENRFGEEGARELVMSTIFRAFWMMRRHPNPQAREAKLLLWIGEKIGKNRADEETHLLVVTMTPQLLDVYQVVNLSELEANPLATTLMALTEYQYLEEETPLESGYIPIAGYENGTLVHIEWRETSLFRLDQAFADEYPHRHNPYRA
;
A
#
# COMPACT_ATOMS: atom_id res chain seq x y z
N MET A 1 -32.06 -4.29 12.66
CA MET A 1 -31.08 -4.44 13.76
C MET A 1 -29.75 -4.65 13.08
N GLU A 2 -28.85 -3.67 13.17
CA GLU A 2 -27.64 -3.65 12.35
C GLU A 2 -26.66 -4.73 12.83
N GLU A 3 -26.23 -5.60 11.91
CA GLU A 3 -25.43 -6.79 12.19
C GLU A 3 -24.13 -6.51 12.95
N TRP A 4 -23.53 -5.34 12.74
CA TRP A 4 -22.27 -4.95 13.36
C TRP A 4 -22.37 -4.70 14.87
N LYS A 5 -23.56 -4.35 15.38
CA LYS A 5 -23.81 -4.26 16.83
C LYS A 5 -23.90 -5.64 17.49
N ILE A 6 -24.21 -6.68 16.71
CA ILE A 6 -24.33 -8.06 17.19
C ILE A 6 -22.95 -8.71 17.37
N ILE A 7 -21.95 -8.31 16.55
CA ILE A 7 -20.60 -8.90 16.62
C ILE A 7 -19.76 -8.32 17.77
N LYS A 8 -20.26 -7.29 18.47
CA LYS A 8 -19.63 -6.69 19.64
C LYS A 8 -19.50 -7.74 20.75
N PRO A 9 -18.28 -8.15 21.12
CA PRO A 9 -18.11 -9.11 22.19
C PRO A 9 -18.34 -8.46 23.55
N SER A 10 -18.62 -9.26 24.57
CA SER A 10 -18.50 -8.80 25.95
C SER A 10 -17.06 -8.99 26.40
N ILE A 11 -16.40 -7.93 26.87
CA ILE A 11 -15.03 -7.97 27.38
C ILE A 11 -14.98 -7.37 28.80
N PRO A 12 -14.04 -7.80 29.65
CA PRO A 12 -13.77 -7.10 30.90
C PRO A 12 -13.17 -5.72 30.60
N LEU A 13 -13.78 -4.67 31.17
CA LEU A 13 -13.26 -3.31 31.09
C LEU A 13 -12.09 -3.12 32.06
N PRO A 14 -11.09 -2.29 31.72
CA PRO A 14 -9.96 -2.02 32.59
C PRO A 14 -10.42 -1.18 33.80
N PRO A 15 -10.43 -1.74 35.02
CA PRO A 15 -10.93 -1.02 36.18
C PRO A 15 -9.98 0.12 36.52
N ASN A 16 -10.53 1.29 36.84
CA ASN A 16 -9.78 2.48 37.26
C ASN A 16 -8.81 3.08 36.22
N ARG A 17 -8.94 2.73 34.94
CA ARG A 17 -8.14 3.40 33.90
C ARG A 17 -8.65 4.84 33.72
N ALA A 18 -7.82 5.81 34.10
CA ALA A 18 -8.15 7.23 34.02
C ALA A 18 -8.11 7.71 32.56
N SER A 19 -9.16 8.36 32.08
CA SER A 19 -9.19 9.01 30.76
C SER A 19 -8.44 10.35 30.80
N LEU A 20 -7.93 10.77 29.65
CA LEU A 20 -7.24 12.06 29.50
C LEU A 20 -8.28 13.17 29.38
N GLY A 21 -8.05 14.27 30.11
CA GLY A 21 -9.00 15.37 30.16
C GLY A 21 -8.36 16.72 30.46
N SER A 22 -9.21 17.71 30.71
CA SER A 22 -8.82 19.09 31.01
C SER A 22 -7.90 19.22 32.22
N ASP A 23 -7.96 18.28 33.16
CA ASP A 23 -7.13 18.20 34.37
C ASP A 23 -5.69 17.76 34.07
N THR A 24 -5.49 17.00 33.00
CA THR A 24 -4.17 16.53 32.55
C THR A 24 -3.52 17.46 31.53
N LEU A 25 -4.30 18.33 30.86
CA LEU A 25 -3.82 19.22 29.81
C LEU A 25 -2.69 20.14 30.29
N GLY A 26 -1.60 20.20 29.53
CA GLY A 26 -0.39 20.96 29.84
C GLY A 26 0.49 20.35 30.94
N ASN A 27 0.15 19.17 31.46
CA ASN A 27 0.88 18.54 32.56
C ASN A 27 1.47 17.19 32.13
N THR A 28 2.56 16.80 32.80
CA THR A 28 3.09 15.45 32.74
C THR A 28 2.13 14.48 33.41
N LEU A 29 1.79 13.40 32.70
CA LEU A 29 0.88 12.37 33.16
C LEU A 29 1.47 11.63 34.36
N ASN A 30 0.65 11.43 35.39
CA ASN A 30 1.03 10.65 36.55
C ASN A 30 1.24 9.18 36.15
N GLN A 31 2.47 8.67 36.32
CA GLN A 31 2.85 7.31 35.92
C GLN A 31 2.01 6.21 36.58
N LEU A 32 1.52 6.41 37.80
CA LEU A 32 0.67 5.42 38.48
C LEU A 32 -0.76 5.43 37.92
N SER A 33 -1.28 6.59 37.55
CA SER A 33 -2.64 6.74 37.03
C SER A 33 -2.75 6.39 35.54
N PHE A 34 -1.68 6.64 34.76
CA PHE A 34 -1.61 6.43 33.31
C PHE A 34 -0.57 5.36 32.94
N GLN A 35 -0.38 4.36 33.81
CA GLN A 35 0.62 3.30 33.62
C GLN A 35 0.47 2.61 32.26
N ASP A 36 -0.75 2.43 31.78
CA ASP A 36 -1.04 1.82 30.49
C ASP A 36 -0.44 2.61 29.31
N ILE A 37 -0.47 3.94 29.35
CA ILE A 37 0.17 4.80 28.33
C ILE A 37 1.68 4.63 28.40
N TYR A 38 2.26 4.71 29.61
CA TYR A 38 3.70 4.55 29.79
C TYR A 38 4.21 3.19 29.32
N THR A 39 3.52 2.09 29.67
CA THR A 39 3.87 0.75 29.18
C THR A 39 3.75 0.68 27.66
N THR A 40 2.68 1.20 27.07
CA THR A 40 2.49 1.16 25.60
C THR A 40 3.59 1.93 24.85
N VAL A 41 4.04 3.06 25.40
CA VAL A 41 5.08 3.89 24.77
C VAL A 41 6.49 3.35 25.03
N GLN A 42 6.79 3.03 26.28
CA GLN A 42 8.17 2.73 26.71
C GLN A 42 8.52 1.24 26.57
N GLU A 43 7.56 0.34 26.77
CA GLU A 43 7.78 -1.10 26.66
C GLU A 43 7.42 -1.62 25.26
N ASP A 44 6.25 -1.23 24.74
CA ASP A 44 5.78 -1.70 23.43
C ASP A 44 6.28 -0.84 22.25
N GLY A 45 6.85 0.34 22.52
CA GLY A 45 7.42 1.24 21.51
C GLY A 45 6.38 1.89 20.58
N MET A 46 5.09 1.85 20.94
CA MET A 46 4.03 2.39 20.09
C MET A 46 3.86 3.89 20.29
N ARG A 47 3.89 4.64 19.17
CA ARG A 47 3.72 6.10 19.16
C ARG A 47 2.31 6.55 18.82
N TYR A 48 1.43 5.65 18.38
CA TYR A 48 0.02 5.94 18.18
C TYR A 48 -0.80 4.68 18.43
N PHE A 49 -1.89 4.79 19.19
CA PHE A 49 -2.68 3.63 19.55
C PHE A 49 -4.09 4.01 20.04
N PRO A 50 -5.10 3.18 19.79
CA PRO A 50 -6.39 3.29 20.46
C PRO A 50 -6.29 2.65 21.85
N ARG A 51 -6.97 3.24 22.84
CA ARG A 51 -7.14 2.65 24.17
C ARG A 51 -8.57 2.74 24.65
N LEU A 52 -8.92 1.80 25.53
CA LEU A 52 -10.24 1.71 26.14
C LEU A 52 -10.23 2.40 27.51
N THR A 53 -11.22 3.23 27.81
CA THR A 53 -11.42 3.83 29.14
C THR A 53 -12.08 2.86 30.12
N ALA A 54 -12.21 3.26 31.39
CA ALA A 54 -12.95 2.49 32.39
C ALA A 54 -14.46 2.37 32.07
N GLU A 55 -15.00 3.34 31.32
CA GLU A 55 -16.39 3.41 30.88
C GLU A 55 -16.68 2.54 29.65
N GLY A 56 -15.63 2.01 29.00
CA GLY A 56 -15.75 1.24 27.77
C GLY A 56 -15.82 2.11 26.51
N ASP A 57 -15.33 3.35 26.62
CA ASP A 57 -15.17 4.27 25.50
C ASP A 57 -13.79 4.14 24.89
N VAL A 58 -13.67 4.48 23.61
CA VAL A 58 -12.41 4.44 22.87
C VAL A 58 -11.89 5.84 22.69
N GLU A 59 -10.64 6.04 23.08
CA GLU A 59 -9.87 7.25 22.86
C GLU A 59 -8.55 6.88 22.15
N VAL A 60 -8.00 7.82 21.38
CA VAL A 60 -6.78 7.63 20.59
C VAL A 60 -5.67 8.45 21.21
N CYS A 61 -4.48 7.89 21.36
CA CYS A 61 -3.28 8.61 21.79
C CYS A 61 -2.29 8.68 20.64
N ILE A 62 -1.72 9.86 20.41
CA ILE A 62 -0.60 10.11 19.50
C ILE A 62 0.53 10.73 20.31
N ILE A 63 1.74 10.16 20.20
CA ILE A 63 2.92 10.52 20.97
C ILE A 63 3.97 11.10 20.04
N TYR A 64 4.25 12.38 20.19
CA TYR A 64 5.36 13.05 19.53
C TYR A 64 6.67 12.84 20.29
N GLU A 65 7.78 12.94 19.56
CA GLU A 65 9.12 12.86 20.15
C GLU A 65 9.41 14.05 21.06
N ASP A 66 8.87 15.23 20.74
CA ASP A 66 8.98 16.43 21.53
C ASP A 66 7.78 17.38 21.31
N ILE A 67 7.77 18.49 22.04
CA ILE A 67 6.72 19.51 21.97
C ILE A 67 6.79 20.28 20.64
N ASP A 68 7.99 20.47 20.10
CA ASP A 68 8.20 21.27 18.88
C ASP A 68 7.59 20.57 17.66
N SER A 69 7.69 19.23 17.60
CA SER A 69 7.08 18.37 16.59
C SER A 69 5.55 18.48 16.57
N PHE A 70 4.92 18.74 17.72
CA PHE A 70 3.48 19.03 17.78
C PHE A 70 3.17 20.47 17.33
N GLY A 71 4.05 21.43 17.62
CA GLY A 71 3.86 22.84 17.28
C GLY A 71 3.64 23.08 15.78
N GLU A 72 4.25 22.25 14.93
CA GLU A 72 4.06 22.27 13.48
C GLU A 72 2.67 21.75 13.04
N GLN A 73 1.95 21.05 13.92
CA GLN A 73 0.69 20.36 13.61
C GLN A 73 -0.54 20.92 14.35
N ALA A 74 -0.37 21.93 15.19
CA ALA A 74 -1.43 22.44 16.08
C ALA A 74 -2.62 23.10 15.35
N GLU A 75 -2.48 23.46 14.06
CA GLU A 75 -3.55 24.04 13.23
C GLU A 75 -4.03 23.12 12.10
N ALA A 76 -3.62 21.84 12.11
CA ALA A 76 -3.92 20.89 11.05
C ALA A 76 -5.40 20.51 10.97
N GLU A 77 -5.89 20.25 9.75
CA GLU A 77 -7.19 19.58 9.57
C GLU A 77 -7.03 18.08 9.76
N VAL A 78 -7.97 17.46 10.49
CA VAL A 78 -7.92 16.03 10.82
C VAL A 78 -9.11 15.30 10.22
N TYR A 79 -8.86 14.20 9.51
CA TYR A 79 -9.90 13.32 8.99
C TYR A 79 -9.54 11.84 9.12
N LEU A 80 -10.52 10.96 8.98
CA LEU A 80 -10.33 9.51 9.09
C LEU A 80 -10.69 8.81 7.78
N ASP A 81 -9.85 7.85 7.38
CA ASP A 81 -10.14 6.91 6.29
C ASP A 81 -10.14 5.47 6.80
N PHE A 82 -10.90 4.59 6.14
CA PHE A 82 -11.08 3.21 6.58
C PHE A 82 -10.66 2.21 5.51
N SER A 83 -9.89 1.21 5.91
CA SER A 83 -9.48 0.11 5.04
C SER A 83 -9.50 -1.24 5.78
N ARG A 84 -9.16 -2.30 5.06
CA ARG A 84 -9.12 -3.67 5.60
C ARG A 84 -7.98 -4.45 4.95
N HIS A 85 -7.34 -5.31 5.75
CA HIS A 85 -6.44 -6.34 5.27
C HIS A 85 -6.67 -7.64 6.03
N LYS A 86 -7.18 -8.70 5.36
CA LYS A 86 -7.57 -9.96 6.02
C LYS A 86 -8.49 -9.70 7.21
N ASP A 87 -8.30 -10.33 8.35
CA ASP A 87 -9.05 -10.09 9.59
C ASP A 87 -8.75 -8.74 10.25
N ASN A 88 -7.86 -7.91 9.72
CA ASN A 88 -7.59 -6.58 10.25
C ASN A 88 -8.48 -5.52 9.59
N TRP A 89 -9.18 -4.77 10.43
CA TRP A 89 -9.84 -3.52 10.05
C TRP A 89 -8.92 -2.36 10.46
N ILE A 90 -8.78 -1.35 9.60
CA ILE A 90 -7.79 -0.29 9.77
C ILE A 90 -8.49 1.06 9.65
N ALA A 91 -8.28 1.94 10.62
CA ALA A 91 -8.70 3.33 10.59
C ALA A 91 -7.46 4.22 10.52
N VAL A 92 -7.29 5.02 9.48
CA VAL A 92 -6.13 5.89 9.28
C VAL A 92 -6.51 7.32 9.62
N LEU A 93 -5.94 7.83 10.71
CA LEU A 93 -6.12 9.23 11.10
C LEU A 93 -5.13 10.08 10.33
N TRP A 94 -5.63 10.96 9.48
CA TRP A 94 -4.82 11.89 8.68
C TRP A 94 -4.78 13.25 9.36
N VAL A 95 -3.58 13.78 9.52
CA VAL A 95 -3.32 15.12 10.02
C VAL A 95 -2.72 15.92 8.87
N VAL A 96 -3.48 16.90 8.37
CA VAL A 96 -3.15 17.70 7.19
C VAL A 96 -2.57 19.04 7.62
N THR A 97 -1.24 19.12 7.68
CA THR A 97 -0.49 20.37 7.83
C THR A 97 -0.10 20.98 6.50
N ASP A 98 0.32 20.13 5.56
CA ASP A 98 0.53 20.44 4.14
C ASP A 98 -0.43 19.58 3.31
N PRO A 99 -1.32 20.17 2.50
CA PRO A 99 -2.17 19.42 1.57
C PRO A 99 -1.42 18.59 0.53
N GLU A 100 -0.08 18.74 0.40
CA GLU A 100 0.79 17.92 -0.45
C GLU A 100 1.53 16.78 0.30
N ASP A 101 1.52 16.78 1.65
CA ASP A 101 2.17 15.73 2.48
C ASP A 101 1.52 15.60 3.89
N PRO A 102 0.31 15.02 4.02
CA PRO A 102 -0.35 14.80 5.28
C PRO A 102 0.20 13.57 5.97
N LEU A 103 0.24 13.66 7.29
CA LEU A 103 0.76 12.60 8.13
C LEU A 103 -0.35 11.61 8.49
N GLY A 104 -0.16 10.34 8.17
CA GLY A 104 -1.14 9.28 8.42
C GLY A 104 -0.77 8.40 9.62
N TYR A 105 -1.71 8.22 10.55
CA TYR A 105 -1.58 7.35 11.73
C TYR A 105 -2.53 6.15 11.64
N PRO A 106 -2.08 4.98 11.15
CA PRO A 106 -2.94 3.82 10.92
C PRO A 106 -3.22 3.02 12.20
N LEU A 107 -4.45 3.10 12.70
CA LEU A 107 -4.96 2.30 13.82
C LEU A 107 -5.45 0.94 13.31
N SER A 108 -4.75 -0.14 13.67
CA SER A 108 -5.11 -1.49 13.23
C SER A 108 -5.87 -2.26 14.32
N PHE A 109 -6.97 -2.91 13.94
CA PHE A 109 -7.82 -3.70 14.81
C PHE A 109 -7.96 -5.12 14.26
N GLN A 110 -7.43 -6.11 14.99
CA GLN A 110 -7.58 -7.51 14.59
C GLN A 110 -8.97 -8.02 14.98
N ILE A 111 -9.91 -8.05 14.02
CA ILE A 111 -11.33 -8.27 14.29
C ILE A 111 -11.64 -9.69 14.78
N THR A 112 -10.72 -10.66 14.61
CA THR A 112 -10.85 -11.99 15.22
C THR A 112 -10.63 -11.95 16.73
N LYS A 113 -9.79 -11.06 17.25
CA LYS A 113 -9.53 -10.86 18.69
C LYS A 113 -10.66 -10.08 19.35
N SER A 114 -11.23 -10.62 20.42
CA SER A 114 -12.40 -10.03 21.08
C SER A 114 -12.17 -8.59 21.57
N THR A 115 -10.99 -8.29 22.12
CA THR A 115 -10.68 -6.94 22.61
C THR A 115 -10.63 -5.92 21.46
N ASP A 116 -9.95 -6.25 20.37
CA ASP A 116 -9.78 -5.35 19.23
C ASP A 116 -11.10 -5.20 18.45
N ARG A 117 -11.90 -6.27 18.36
CA ARG A 117 -13.27 -6.21 17.83
C ARG A 117 -14.17 -5.34 18.69
N TYR A 118 -14.05 -5.38 20.02
CA TYR A 118 -14.78 -4.47 20.90
C TYR A 118 -14.38 -3.02 20.63
N LEU A 119 -13.08 -2.74 20.55
CA LEU A 119 -12.56 -1.41 20.23
C LEU A 119 -13.11 -0.91 18.89
N ALA A 120 -13.03 -1.71 17.82
CA ALA A 120 -13.52 -1.35 16.50
C ALA A 120 -15.03 -1.03 16.49
N VAL A 121 -15.84 -1.84 17.16
CA VAL A 121 -17.29 -1.56 17.28
C VAL A 121 -17.53 -0.31 18.11
N ARG A 122 -16.87 -0.12 19.26
CA ARG A 122 -17.03 1.10 20.07
C ARG A 122 -16.58 2.34 19.33
N PHE A 123 -15.50 2.26 18.56
CA PHE A 123 -14.99 3.34 17.72
C PHE A 123 -16.11 3.87 16.80
N LEU A 124 -16.88 2.99 16.17
CA LEU A 124 -18.00 3.37 15.29
C LEU A 124 -19.31 3.67 16.02
N GLU A 125 -19.52 3.19 17.24
CA GLU A 125 -20.74 3.45 18.01
C GLU A 125 -20.76 4.82 18.70
N GLN A 126 -19.60 5.40 18.99
CA GLN A 126 -19.51 6.66 19.71
C GLN A 126 -19.83 7.84 18.80
N GLU A 127 -20.57 8.82 19.32
CA GLU A 127 -20.83 10.07 18.58
C GLU A 127 -19.54 10.87 18.33
N ARG A 128 -18.57 10.73 19.24
CA ARG A 128 -17.28 11.42 19.21
C ARG A 128 -16.19 10.50 19.72
N ILE A 129 -15.02 10.59 19.10
CA ILE A 129 -13.80 9.94 19.56
C ILE A 129 -12.82 11.02 19.98
N TRP A 130 -12.29 10.90 21.18
CA TRP A 130 -11.24 11.78 21.65
C TRP A 130 -9.88 11.34 21.10
N VAL A 131 -9.16 12.28 20.50
CA VAL A 131 -7.76 12.15 20.10
C VAL A 131 -6.93 13.01 21.04
N HIS A 132 -5.97 12.39 21.70
CA HIS A 132 -5.08 13.03 22.64
C HIS A 132 -3.67 13.09 22.07
N TYR A 133 -3.15 14.30 21.95
CA TYR A 133 -1.80 14.58 21.51
C TYR A 133 -0.90 14.74 22.72
N LEU A 134 0.11 13.89 22.80
CA LEU A 134 1.04 13.78 23.90
C LEU A 134 2.48 13.95 23.38
N ALA A 135 3.41 14.34 24.24
CA ALA A 135 4.84 14.35 23.91
C ALA A 135 5.65 13.61 24.97
N ASP A 136 6.67 12.89 24.52
CA ASP A 136 7.63 12.18 25.36
C ASP A 136 8.77 13.12 25.76
N VAL A 137 8.63 13.80 26.89
CA VAL A 137 9.63 14.76 27.38
C VAL A 137 10.48 14.16 28.50
N GLU A 138 11.60 14.79 28.86
CA GLU A 138 12.51 14.28 29.91
C GLU A 138 11.80 13.95 31.25
N ALA A 139 10.76 14.71 31.59
CA ALA A 139 9.99 14.52 32.83
C ALA A 139 8.97 13.37 32.76
N GLY A 140 8.71 12.83 31.57
CA GLY A 140 7.68 11.82 31.29
C GLY A 140 6.78 12.22 30.11
N ILE A 141 5.63 11.57 29.99
CA ILE A 141 4.68 11.85 28.90
C ILE A 141 3.82 13.05 29.30
N MET A 142 3.86 14.13 28.50
CA MET A 142 3.08 15.34 28.70
C MET A 142 1.85 15.36 27.80
N HIS A 143 0.70 15.78 28.34
CA HIS A 143 -0.50 15.99 27.54
C HIS A 143 -0.53 17.42 26.98
N LEU A 144 -0.47 17.53 25.65
CA LEU A 144 -0.38 18.80 24.94
C LEU A 144 -1.76 19.34 24.57
N TYR A 145 -2.57 18.50 23.93
CA TYR A 145 -3.84 18.90 23.36
C TYR A 145 -4.79 17.71 23.20
N SER A 146 -6.08 18.01 23.17
CA SER A 146 -7.13 17.03 22.87
C SER A 146 -8.14 17.62 21.91
N GLU A 147 -8.58 16.81 20.95
CA GLU A 147 -9.71 17.15 20.10
C GLU A 147 -10.68 15.98 19.98
N ALA A 148 -11.90 16.28 19.54
CA ALA A 148 -12.93 15.28 19.32
C ALA A 148 -13.26 15.21 17.84
N ILE A 149 -13.12 14.03 17.27
CA ILE A 149 -13.51 13.74 15.88
C ILE A 149 -14.87 13.03 15.87
N SER A 150 -15.63 13.24 14.82
CA SER A 150 -16.96 12.63 14.63
C SER A 150 -17.14 12.23 13.16
N PHE A 151 -18.03 11.27 12.93
CA PHE A 151 -18.28 10.73 11.60
C PHE A 151 -19.62 11.20 11.05
N SER A 152 -19.68 11.38 9.73
CA SER A 152 -20.95 11.37 9.02
C SER A 152 -21.54 9.95 8.99
N ASP A 153 -22.85 9.86 8.75
CA ASP A 153 -23.53 8.57 8.61
C ASP A 153 -22.92 7.74 7.46
N GLN A 154 -22.53 8.39 6.37
CA GLN A 154 -21.94 7.74 5.19
C GLN A 154 -20.56 7.14 5.46
N GLU A 155 -19.71 7.83 6.22
CA GLU A 155 -18.40 7.31 6.65
C GLU A 155 -18.57 6.12 7.58
N THR A 156 -19.54 6.19 8.49
CA THR A 156 -19.87 5.11 9.42
C THR A 156 -20.35 3.86 8.68
N GLU A 157 -21.25 4.01 7.69
CA GLU A 157 -21.71 2.90 6.86
C GLU A 157 -20.54 2.22 6.12
N ARG A 158 -19.68 3.00 5.48
CA ARG A 158 -18.50 2.51 4.75
C ARG A 158 -17.54 1.74 5.68
N ALA A 159 -17.30 2.29 6.86
CA ALA A 159 -16.46 1.69 7.87
C ALA A 159 -17.02 0.35 8.38
N VAL A 160 -18.33 0.29 8.60
CA VAL A 160 -19.06 -0.92 9.02
C VAL A 160 -18.96 -2.03 7.98
N GLU A 161 -19.10 -1.72 6.68
CA GLU A 161 -18.95 -2.71 5.60
C GLU A 161 -17.57 -3.39 5.65
N LEU A 162 -16.52 -2.61 5.79
CA LEU A 162 -15.14 -3.09 5.86
C LEU A 162 -14.88 -3.91 7.12
N MET A 163 -15.40 -3.48 8.27
CA MET A 163 -15.29 -4.22 9.53
C MET A 163 -16.04 -5.55 9.49
N LEU A 164 -17.25 -5.60 8.92
CA LEU A 164 -18.00 -6.85 8.78
C LEU A 164 -17.30 -7.81 7.80
N ALA A 165 -16.69 -7.29 6.74
CA ALA A 165 -15.84 -8.09 5.86
C ALA A 165 -14.63 -8.67 6.63
N ALA A 166 -13.99 -7.88 7.51
CA ALA A 166 -12.92 -8.30 8.43
C ALA A 166 -13.38 -9.41 9.38
N TYR A 167 -14.56 -9.27 9.97
CA TYR A 167 -15.12 -10.27 10.88
C TYR A 167 -15.46 -11.59 10.20
N ARG A 168 -16.01 -11.53 8.98
CA ARG A 168 -16.38 -12.71 8.19
C ARG A 168 -15.19 -13.35 7.49
N TYR A 169 -13.97 -12.86 7.72
CA TYR A 169 -12.77 -13.46 7.18
C TYR A 169 -12.62 -14.89 7.71
N ASP A 170 -12.50 -15.84 6.79
CA ASP A 170 -12.37 -17.26 7.08
C ASP A 170 -11.07 -17.76 6.41
N PRO A 171 -10.00 -18.00 7.18
CA PRO A 171 -8.73 -18.48 6.64
C PRO A 171 -8.78 -19.94 6.17
N THR A 172 -9.88 -20.68 6.41
CA THR A 172 -10.07 -22.05 5.88
C THR A 172 -10.85 -22.09 4.56
N LYS A 173 -11.52 -20.98 4.23
CA LYS A 173 -12.05 -20.70 2.89
C LYS A 173 -11.08 -19.92 2.03
N GLU A 174 -9.90 -19.59 2.56
CA GLU A 174 -8.73 -19.38 1.72
C GLU A 174 -8.41 -20.74 1.06
N GLU A 175 -8.82 -20.90 -0.20
CA GLU A 175 -7.79 -21.28 -1.17
C GLU A 175 -6.61 -20.38 -0.84
N ALA A 176 -5.42 -20.96 -0.59
CA ALA A 176 -4.19 -20.19 -0.45
C ALA A 176 -4.33 -19.03 -1.45
N ASP A 177 -4.34 -17.79 -0.96
CA ASP A 177 -4.64 -16.61 -1.78
C ASP A 177 -3.48 -16.59 -2.78
N GLU A 178 -3.62 -17.40 -3.82
CA GLU A 178 -2.85 -17.52 -5.03
C GLU A 178 -3.54 -16.51 -5.91
N MET A 179 -2.73 -15.70 -6.57
CA MET A 179 -3.28 -14.77 -7.53
C MET A 179 -3.91 -15.64 -8.61
N PRO A 180 -5.21 -15.47 -8.95
CA PRO A 180 -5.79 -16.23 -10.04
C PRO A 180 -4.87 -16.12 -11.25
N GLU A 181 -4.42 -17.24 -11.77
CA GLU A 181 -3.51 -17.28 -12.89
C GLU A 181 -4.25 -17.80 -14.12
N THR A 182 -4.03 -17.15 -15.25
CA THR A 182 -4.49 -17.62 -16.55
C THR A 182 -3.35 -17.57 -17.54
N THR A 183 -3.33 -18.52 -18.46
CA THR A 183 -2.35 -18.55 -19.54
C THR A 183 -3.07 -18.23 -20.84
N ILE A 184 -2.57 -17.22 -21.54
CA ILE A 184 -3.01 -16.87 -22.89
C ILE A 184 -1.84 -17.02 -23.85
N TYR A 185 -2.17 -17.26 -25.11
CA TYR A 185 -1.18 -17.17 -26.18
C TYR A 185 -1.12 -15.75 -26.73
N GLY A 186 0.04 -15.34 -27.23
CA GLY A 186 0.25 -14.02 -27.82
C GLY A 186 -0.77 -13.64 -28.90
N GLU A 187 -1.42 -14.61 -29.58
CA GLU A 187 -2.48 -14.31 -30.56
C GLU A 187 -3.75 -13.70 -29.96
N LYS A 188 -3.99 -13.90 -28.67
CA LYS A 188 -5.15 -13.34 -27.96
C LYS A 188 -4.96 -11.89 -27.56
N LEU A 189 -3.74 -11.36 -27.60
CA LEU A 189 -3.48 -9.96 -27.30
C LEU A 189 -4.01 -9.06 -28.42
N GLU A 190 -4.71 -8.00 -28.00
CA GLU A 190 -5.16 -6.95 -28.90
C GLU A 190 -3.95 -6.20 -29.50
N LEU A 191 -3.98 -5.91 -30.81
CA LEU A 191 -2.87 -5.22 -31.48
C LEU A 191 -2.65 -3.80 -30.93
N SER A 192 -3.71 -3.13 -30.46
CA SER A 192 -3.64 -1.82 -29.80
C SER A 192 -2.76 -1.86 -28.54
N ARG A 193 -2.91 -2.91 -27.72
CA ARG A 193 -2.13 -3.12 -26.49
C ARG A 193 -0.63 -3.28 -26.77
N LEU A 194 -0.28 -3.86 -27.92
CA LEU A 194 1.11 -4.05 -28.33
C LEU A 194 1.80 -2.74 -28.74
N ARG A 195 1.04 -1.66 -28.93
CA ARG A 195 1.54 -0.34 -29.36
C ARG A 195 1.56 0.68 -28.23
N GLU A 196 1.16 0.29 -27.02
CA GLU A 196 1.12 1.19 -25.87
C GLU A 196 2.52 1.65 -25.47
N LYS A 197 2.63 2.92 -25.05
CA LYS A 197 3.82 3.46 -24.40
C LYS A 197 3.80 3.12 -22.91
N GLY A 198 4.98 2.93 -22.33
CA GLY A 198 5.12 2.49 -20.95
C GLY A 198 6.30 3.12 -20.21
N PHE A 199 6.45 2.69 -18.96
CA PHE A 199 7.63 2.95 -18.15
C PHE A 199 8.55 1.73 -18.18
N SER A 200 9.82 1.95 -18.51
CA SER A 200 10.87 0.95 -18.52
C SER A 200 11.84 1.13 -17.39
N PHE A 201 12.01 0.06 -16.61
CA PHE A 201 12.95 -0.03 -15.52
C PHE A 201 14.19 -0.80 -15.99
N TYR A 202 15.35 -0.16 -15.92
CA TYR A 202 16.62 -0.71 -16.37
C TYR A 202 17.40 -1.27 -15.17
N PHE A 203 17.91 -2.48 -15.28
CA PHE A 203 18.68 -3.18 -14.23
C PHE A 203 20.04 -3.62 -14.76
N ASP A 204 21.10 -3.51 -13.95
CA ASP A 204 22.42 -4.07 -14.28
C ASP A 204 22.38 -5.60 -14.16
N TYR A 205 22.01 -6.27 -15.24
CA TYR A 205 21.78 -7.71 -15.26
C TYR A 205 23.07 -8.48 -15.02
N ARG A 206 24.21 -7.97 -15.51
CA ARG A 206 25.51 -8.58 -15.26
C ARG A 206 25.85 -8.58 -13.76
N LEU A 207 25.53 -7.50 -13.05
CA LEU A 207 25.68 -7.45 -11.59
C LEU A 207 24.76 -8.47 -10.90
N MET A 208 23.51 -8.59 -11.35
CA MET A 208 22.55 -9.58 -10.83
C MET A 208 23.07 -11.01 -11.01
N GLU A 209 23.54 -11.36 -12.22
CA GLU A 209 24.10 -12.68 -12.53
C GLU A 209 25.34 -12.99 -11.68
N ASN A 210 26.24 -12.01 -11.49
CA ASN A 210 27.42 -12.19 -10.66
C ASN A 210 27.09 -12.47 -9.19
N ARG A 211 25.99 -11.89 -8.68
CA ARG A 211 25.60 -11.98 -7.28
C ARG A 211 24.73 -13.20 -6.97
N PHE A 212 23.82 -13.55 -7.87
CA PHE A 212 22.78 -14.55 -7.63
C PHE A 212 22.81 -15.74 -8.61
N GLY A 213 23.61 -15.67 -9.67
CA GLY A 213 23.52 -16.56 -10.83
C GLY A 213 22.34 -16.19 -11.74
N GLU A 214 22.30 -16.77 -12.94
CA GLU A 214 21.27 -16.52 -13.96
C GLU A 214 19.85 -16.88 -13.45
N GLU A 215 19.68 -18.07 -12.86
CA GLU A 215 18.40 -18.50 -12.30
C GLU A 215 17.96 -17.61 -11.13
N GLY A 216 18.88 -17.24 -10.22
CA GLY A 216 18.58 -16.36 -9.09
C GLY A 216 18.23 -14.94 -9.51
N ALA A 217 18.87 -14.41 -10.56
CA ALA A 217 18.52 -13.11 -11.14
C ALA A 217 17.10 -13.12 -11.71
N ARG A 218 16.72 -14.18 -12.44
CA ARG A 218 15.35 -14.37 -12.96
C ARG A 218 14.33 -14.47 -11.85
N GLU A 219 14.60 -15.29 -10.84
CA GLU A 219 13.71 -15.47 -9.68
C GLU A 219 13.50 -14.14 -8.92
N LEU A 220 14.55 -13.35 -8.72
CA LEU A 220 14.47 -12.04 -8.07
C LEU A 220 13.52 -11.08 -8.82
N VAL A 221 13.67 -10.98 -10.14
CA VAL A 221 12.83 -10.07 -10.95
C VAL A 221 11.38 -10.55 -10.97
N MET A 222 11.16 -11.83 -11.23
CA MET A 222 9.82 -12.41 -11.30
C MET A 222 9.10 -12.36 -9.94
N SER A 223 9.79 -12.65 -8.84
CA SER A 223 9.20 -12.54 -7.49
C SER A 223 8.88 -11.08 -7.12
N THR A 224 9.69 -10.12 -7.55
CA THR A 224 9.43 -8.68 -7.35
C THR A 224 8.20 -8.22 -8.14
N ILE A 225 8.09 -8.64 -9.40
CA ILE A 225 6.90 -8.42 -10.24
C ILE A 225 5.66 -9.04 -9.60
N PHE A 226 5.75 -10.29 -9.16
CA PHE A 226 4.63 -10.99 -8.54
C PHE A 226 4.17 -10.28 -7.26
N ARG A 227 5.11 -9.82 -6.44
CA ARG A 227 4.82 -9.00 -5.25
C ARG A 227 4.13 -7.68 -5.61
N ALA A 228 4.54 -7.02 -6.68
CA ALA A 228 3.87 -5.80 -7.16
C ALA A 228 2.42 -6.06 -7.54
N PHE A 229 2.13 -7.13 -8.28
CA PHE A 229 0.76 -7.50 -8.65
C PHE A 229 -0.10 -7.83 -7.44
N TRP A 230 0.48 -8.46 -6.42
CA TRP A 230 -0.19 -8.65 -5.14
C TRP A 230 -0.57 -7.34 -4.46
N MET A 231 0.33 -6.36 -4.48
CA MET A 231 0.07 -5.03 -3.96
C MET A 231 -1.00 -4.31 -4.79
N MET A 232 -1.00 -4.44 -6.11
CA MET A 232 -2.03 -3.90 -7.00
C MET A 232 -3.41 -4.51 -6.72
N ARG A 233 -3.52 -5.83 -6.57
CA ARG A 233 -4.78 -6.53 -6.24
C ARG A 233 -5.39 -6.07 -4.92
N ARG A 234 -4.55 -5.65 -3.97
CA ARG A 234 -4.94 -5.19 -2.64
C ARG A 234 -4.88 -3.67 -2.49
N HIS A 235 -4.65 -2.95 -3.58
CA HIS A 235 -4.47 -1.51 -3.55
C HIS A 235 -5.75 -0.80 -3.07
N PRO A 236 -5.68 0.27 -2.27
CA PRO A 236 -6.87 0.98 -1.77
C PRO A 236 -7.73 1.58 -2.89
N ASN A 237 -7.11 2.14 -3.94
CA ASN A 237 -7.81 2.63 -5.12
C ASN A 237 -8.43 1.47 -5.95
N PRO A 238 -9.77 1.41 -6.14
CA PRO A 238 -10.42 0.42 -7.00
C PRO A 238 -9.90 0.38 -8.44
N GLN A 239 -9.57 1.53 -9.02
CA GLN A 239 -9.07 1.61 -10.39
C GLN A 239 -7.71 0.91 -10.55
N ALA A 240 -6.88 0.91 -9.50
CA ALA A 240 -5.61 0.17 -9.49
C ALA A 240 -5.84 -1.35 -9.42
N ARG A 241 -6.88 -1.80 -8.70
CA ARG A 241 -7.25 -3.23 -8.63
C ARG A 241 -7.79 -3.74 -9.96
N GLU A 242 -8.51 -2.89 -10.68
CA GLU A 242 -9.14 -3.18 -11.98
C GLU A 242 -8.27 -2.79 -13.19
N ALA A 243 -7.04 -2.32 -12.93
CA ALA A 243 -6.13 -1.91 -13.99
C ALA A 243 -5.78 -3.08 -14.92
N LYS A 244 -5.45 -2.73 -16.16
CA LYS A 244 -4.96 -3.68 -17.18
C LYS A 244 -3.57 -3.27 -17.64
N LEU A 245 -2.59 -4.12 -17.41
CA LEU A 245 -1.21 -3.87 -17.83
C LEU A 245 -0.57 -5.09 -18.48
N LEU A 246 0.44 -4.83 -19.31
CA LEU A 246 1.38 -5.81 -19.83
C LEU A 246 2.79 -5.50 -19.29
N LEU A 247 3.53 -6.56 -19.02
CA LEU A 247 4.96 -6.51 -18.69
C LEU A 247 5.78 -7.07 -19.83
N TRP A 248 6.64 -6.22 -20.36
CA TRP A 248 7.59 -6.52 -21.42
C TRP A 248 8.96 -6.73 -20.84
N ILE A 249 9.67 -7.69 -21.41
CA ILE A 249 11.06 -7.97 -21.07
C ILE A 249 11.91 -7.77 -22.31
N GLY A 250 13.05 -7.14 -22.10
CA GLY A 250 14.08 -6.98 -23.11
C GLY A 250 15.46 -6.93 -22.49
N GLU A 251 16.45 -7.01 -23.36
CA GLU A 251 17.86 -6.96 -23.02
C GLU A 251 18.54 -5.92 -23.91
N LYS A 252 19.39 -5.08 -23.33
CA LYS A 252 20.14 -4.03 -24.05
C LYS A 252 21.56 -3.91 -23.52
N ILE A 253 22.48 -3.51 -24.38
CA ILE A 253 23.78 -3.01 -23.94
C ILE A 253 23.63 -1.52 -23.64
N GLY A 254 24.05 -1.11 -22.46
CA GLY A 254 23.95 0.28 -22.01
C GLY A 254 24.98 0.58 -20.93
N LYS A 255 24.82 1.71 -20.25
CA LYS A 255 25.72 2.11 -19.17
C LYS A 255 25.06 1.94 -17.80
N ASN A 256 25.81 1.46 -16.82
CA ASN A 256 25.38 1.46 -15.43
C ASN A 256 25.61 2.83 -14.77
N ARG A 257 25.24 2.97 -13.49
CA ARG A 257 25.45 4.17 -12.67
C ARG A 257 26.92 4.60 -12.53
N ALA A 258 27.87 3.71 -12.77
CA ALA A 258 29.30 4.00 -12.80
C ALA A 258 29.81 4.42 -14.19
N ASP A 259 28.91 4.63 -15.16
CA ASP A 259 29.21 4.94 -16.56
C ASP A 259 29.97 3.82 -17.31
N GLU A 260 29.91 2.58 -16.80
CA GLU A 260 30.52 1.40 -17.40
C GLU A 260 29.55 0.69 -18.34
N GLU A 261 30.04 0.24 -19.50
CA GLU A 261 29.25 -0.54 -20.45
C GLU A 261 28.92 -1.92 -19.87
N THR A 262 27.61 -2.20 -19.73
CA THR A 262 27.09 -3.44 -19.14
C THR A 262 25.89 -3.96 -19.92
N HIS A 263 25.48 -5.18 -19.54
CA HIS A 263 24.26 -5.79 -20.02
C HIS A 263 23.10 -5.40 -19.10
N LEU A 264 22.09 -4.74 -19.66
CA LEU A 264 20.91 -4.27 -18.97
C LEU A 264 19.71 -5.17 -19.25
N LEU A 265 19.05 -5.61 -18.18
CA LEU A 265 17.71 -6.17 -18.26
C LEU A 265 16.71 -5.02 -18.20
N VAL A 266 15.72 -5.04 -19.07
CA VAL A 266 14.68 -4.02 -19.14
C VAL A 266 13.33 -4.66 -18.87
N VAL A 267 12.61 -4.11 -17.90
CA VAL A 267 11.22 -4.47 -17.59
C VAL A 267 10.35 -3.27 -17.92
N THR A 268 9.46 -3.38 -18.90
CA THR A 268 8.55 -2.30 -19.29
C THR A 268 7.12 -2.60 -18.88
N MET A 269 6.44 -1.65 -18.25
CA MET A 269 5.01 -1.73 -17.94
C MET A 269 4.22 -0.84 -18.91
N THR A 270 3.21 -1.42 -19.58
CA THR A 270 2.27 -0.67 -20.43
C THR A 270 0.81 -0.92 -20.02
N PRO A 271 -0.06 0.11 -19.98
CA PRO A 271 0.25 1.52 -20.07
C PRO A 271 0.90 2.03 -18.78
N GLN A 272 1.26 3.31 -18.73
CA GLN A 272 1.93 3.92 -17.57
C GLN A 272 1.06 3.99 -16.29
N LEU A 273 -0.26 3.92 -16.45
CA LEU A 273 -1.25 3.96 -15.34
C LEU A 273 -1.17 5.20 -14.44
N LEU A 274 -0.55 6.30 -14.90
CA LEU A 274 -0.41 7.55 -14.13
C LEU A 274 -1.76 8.06 -13.59
N ASP A 275 -2.78 8.08 -14.45
CA ASP A 275 -4.14 8.53 -14.10
C ASP A 275 -4.83 7.61 -13.06
N VAL A 276 -4.37 6.36 -12.92
CA VAL A 276 -4.93 5.38 -11.98
C VAL A 276 -4.34 5.53 -10.58
N TYR A 277 -3.14 6.10 -10.48
CA TYR A 277 -2.41 6.26 -9.22
C TYR A 277 -2.40 7.70 -8.72
N GLN A 278 -3.41 8.48 -9.09
CA GLN A 278 -3.72 9.79 -8.51
C GLN A 278 -4.17 9.62 -7.06
N VAL A 279 -3.21 9.37 -6.18
CA VAL A 279 -3.37 9.38 -4.74
C VAL A 279 -2.90 10.76 -4.27
N VAL A 280 -3.70 11.43 -3.44
CA VAL A 280 -3.29 12.70 -2.83
C VAL A 280 -1.98 12.43 -2.07
N ASN A 281 -0.94 13.22 -2.34
CA ASN A 281 0.34 13.26 -1.58
C ASN A 281 1.42 12.21 -1.86
N LEU A 282 1.29 11.46 -2.95
CA LEU A 282 2.41 10.70 -3.50
C LEU A 282 2.62 11.16 -4.93
N SER A 283 3.87 11.17 -5.40
CA SER A 283 4.05 11.23 -6.85
C SER A 283 3.36 10.01 -7.48
N GLU A 284 2.73 10.18 -8.64
CA GLU A 284 1.97 9.11 -9.32
C GLU A 284 2.80 7.82 -9.49
N LEU A 285 4.12 7.96 -9.53
CA LEU A 285 5.08 6.87 -9.62
C LEU A 285 5.32 6.14 -8.29
N GLU A 286 5.31 6.84 -7.16
CA GLU A 286 5.46 6.25 -5.82
C GLU A 286 4.18 5.52 -5.38
N ALA A 287 3.02 6.00 -5.86
CA ALA A 287 1.74 5.34 -5.67
C ALA A 287 1.59 4.06 -6.54
N ASN A 288 2.43 3.88 -7.57
CA ASN A 288 2.42 2.68 -8.40
C ASN A 288 3.22 1.54 -7.75
N PRO A 289 2.58 0.42 -7.32
CA PRO A 289 3.29 -0.65 -6.62
C PRO A 289 4.39 -1.31 -7.44
N LEU A 290 4.26 -1.36 -8.77
CA LEU A 290 5.25 -1.96 -9.66
C LEU A 290 6.48 -1.07 -9.79
N ALA A 291 6.29 0.25 -9.91
CA ALA A 291 7.40 1.19 -9.91
C ALA A 291 8.15 1.16 -8.58
N THR A 292 7.43 1.23 -7.47
CA THR A 292 8.00 1.24 -6.11
C THR A 292 8.81 -0.03 -5.80
N THR A 293 8.31 -1.22 -6.14
CA THR A 293 9.06 -2.46 -5.87
C THR A 293 10.26 -2.65 -6.78
N LEU A 294 10.14 -2.29 -8.06
CA LEU A 294 11.23 -2.43 -9.04
C LEU A 294 12.35 -1.42 -8.78
N MET A 295 12.02 -0.16 -8.47
CA MET A 295 13.01 0.87 -8.15
C MET A 295 13.75 0.61 -6.83
N ALA A 296 13.16 -0.19 -5.93
CA ALA A 296 13.78 -0.59 -4.67
C ALA A 296 14.86 -1.68 -4.83
N LEU A 297 14.96 -2.32 -6.00
CA LEU A 297 16.02 -3.30 -6.25
C LEU A 297 17.39 -2.61 -6.28
N THR A 298 18.40 -3.26 -5.70
CA THR A 298 19.76 -2.69 -5.62
C THR A 298 20.36 -2.48 -7.01
N GLU A 299 20.01 -3.36 -7.95
CA GLU A 299 20.54 -3.40 -9.31
C GLU A 299 19.77 -2.47 -10.28
N TYR A 300 18.72 -1.79 -9.81
CA TYR A 300 18.02 -0.76 -10.57
C TYR A 300 18.97 0.39 -10.94
N GLN A 301 18.92 0.84 -12.20
CA GLN A 301 19.76 1.89 -12.74
C GLN A 301 18.97 3.19 -12.91
N TYR A 302 17.98 3.19 -13.79
CA TYR A 302 17.15 4.34 -14.14
C TYR A 302 15.81 3.92 -14.77
N LEU A 303 14.91 4.90 -14.89
CA LEU A 303 13.59 4.79 -15.50
C LEU A 303 13.54 5.60 -16.79
N GLU A 304 12.89 5.07 -17.83
CA GLU A 304 12.64 5.79 -19.08
C GLU A 304 11.22 5.54 -19.58
N GLU A 305 10.65 6.51 -20.29
CA GLU A 305 9.41 6.30 -21.04
C GLU A 305 9.71 5.83 -22.46
N GLU A 306 9.32 4.61 -22.82
CA GLU A 306 9.55 4.08 -24.16
C GLU A 306 8.38 3.25 -24.69
N THR A 307 8.43 2.97 -25.99
CA THR A 307 7.54 2.03 -26.66
C THR A 307 8.27 0.69 -26.77
N PRO A 308 7.91 -0.33 -25.96
CA PRO A 308 8.68 -1.59 -25.89
C PRO A 308 8.73 -2.33 -27.23
N LEU A 309 7.71 -2.15 -28.07
CA LEU A 309 7.65 -2.68 -29.43
C LEU A 309 8.81 -2.18 -30.31
N GLU A 310 9.20 -0.91 -30.18
CA GLU A 310 10.30 -0.34 -30.97
C GLU A 310 11.64 -0.98 -30.60
N SER A 311 11.79 -1.32 -29.33
CA SER A 311 13.02 -1.87 -28.73
C SER A 311 13.16 -3.38 -28.91
N GLY A 312 12.20 -4.06 -29.56
CA GLY A 312 12.25 -5.51 -29.77
C GLY A 312 11.89 -6.34 -28.53
N TYR A 313 11.26 -5.74 -27.52
CA TYR A 313 10.91 -6.43 -26.28
C TYR A 313 9.70 -7.35 -26.49
N ILE A 314 9.53 -8.31 -25.58
CA ILE A 314 8.45 -9.31 -25.66
C ILE A 314 7.62 -9.26 -24.37
N PRO A 315 6.28 -9.17 -24.45
CA PRO A 315 5.44 -9.16 -23.26
C PRO A 315 5.27 -10.59 -22.75
N ILE A 316 5.67 -10.86 -21.51
CA ILE A 316 5.67 -12.22 -20.96
C ILE A 316 4.58 -12.43 -19.90
N ALA A 317 4.10 -11.33 -19.32
CA ALA A 317 3.08 -11.35 -18.28
C ALA A 317 2.16 -10.14 -18.39
N GLY A 318 1.02 -10.20 -17.72
CA GLY A 318 0.11 -9.09 -17.58
C GLY A 318 -0.70 -9.21 -16.30
N TYR A 319 -1.41 -8.14 -15.97
CA TYR A 319 -2.36 -8.11 -14.88
C TYR A 319 -3.68 -7.57 -15.42
N GLU A 320 -4.77 -8.28 -15.15
CA GLU A 320 -6.11 -7.90 -15.59
C GLU A 320 -7.11 -8.23 -14.48
N ASN A 321 -7.74 -7.20 -13.91
CA ASN A 321 -8.82 -7.34 -12.92
C ASN A 321 -8.48 -8.30 -11.75
N GLY A 322 -7.28 -8.19 -11.19
CA GLY A 322 -6.84 -9.05 -10.07
C GLY A 322 -6.31 -10.43 -10.49
N THR A 323 -6.19 -10.71 -11.79
CA THR A 323 -5.70 -11.97 -12.35
C THR A 323 -4.32 -11.77 -12.98
N LEU A 324 -3.38 -12.66 -12.67
CA LEU A 324 -2.10 -12.76 -13.38
C LEU A 324 -2.31 -13.46 -14.71
N VAL A 325 -1.85 -12.83 -15.77
CA VAL A 325 -1.93 -13.35 -17.13
C VAL A 325 -0.54 -13.74 -17.59
N HIS A 326 -0.26 -15.02 -17.72
CA HIS A 326 0.96 -15.52 -18.36
C HIS A 326 0.79 -15.53 -19.86
N ILE A 327 1.77 -14.99 -20.59
CA ILE A 327 1.72 -14.84 -22.05
C ILE A 327 2.73 -15.80 -22.67
N GLU A 328 2.22 -16.82 -23.35
CA GLU A 328 3.05 -17.75 -24.10
C GLU A 328 3.17 -17.33 -25.58
N TRP A 329 4.41 -17.30 -26.06
CA TRP A 329 4.72 -17.02 -27.47
C TRP A 329 5.14 -18.29 -28.18
N ARG A 330 4.46 -18.59 -29.29
CA ARG A 330 4.88 -19.59 -30.28
C ARG A 330 5.45 -18.87 -31.50
N GLU A 331 6.16 -19.60 -32.35
CA GLU A 331 6.68 -19.06 -33.63
C GLU A 331 5.57 -18.36 -34.45
N THR A 332 4.37 -18.94 -34.48
CA THR A 332 3.21 -18.34 -35.16
C THR A 332 2.69 -17.07 -34.50
N SER A 333 2.82 -16.96 -33.18
CA SER A 333 2.36 -15.82 -32.38
C SER A 333 3.30 -14.62 -32.56
N LEU A 334 4.62 -14.86 -32.66
CA LEU A 334 5.63 -13.81 -32.83
C LEU A 334 5.42 -12.98 -34.11
N PHE A 335 4.82 -13.54 -35.16
CA PHE A 335 4.42 -12.78 -36.35
C PHE A 335 3.49 -11.61 -36.04
N ARG A 336 2.76 -11.62 -34.92
CA ARG A 336 1.93 -10.49 -34.50
C ARG A 336 2.73 -9.32 -33.97
N LEU A 337 3.87 -9.55 -33.32
CA LEU A 337 4.79 -8.48 -32.94
C LEU A 337 5.42 -7.88 -34.20
N ASP A 338 5.80 -8.72 -35.17
CA ASP A 338 6.23 -8.26 -36.49
C ASP A 338 5.14 -7.40 -37.15
N GLN A 339 3.91 -7.90 -37.24
CA GLN A 339 2.78 -7.16 -37.83
C GLN A 339 2.51 -5.84 -37.08
N ALA A 340 2.44 -5.86 -35.75
CA ALA A 340 2.22 -4.68 -34.94
C ALA A 340 3.32 -3.62 -35.20
N PHE A 341 4.58 -4.06 -35.28
CA PHE A 341 5.71 -3.18 -35.59
C PHE A 341 5.63 -2.63 -37.01
N ALA A 342 5.37 -3.49 -38.01
CA ALA A 342 5.33 -3.08 -39.41
C ALA A 342 4.20 -2.08 -39.70
N ASP A 343 3.06 -2.23 -39.02
CA ASP A 343 1.92 -1.31 -39.14
C ASP A 343 2.24 0.07 -38.53
N GLU A 344 2.94 0.11 -37.39
CA GLU A 344 3.26 1.35 -36.67
C GLU A 344 4.52 2.05 -37.22
N TYR A 345 5.50 1.28 -37.68
CA TYR A 345 6.82 1.73 -38.12
C TYR A 345 7.23 1.14 -39.49
N PRO A 346 6.48 1.41 -40.58
CA PRO A 346 6.66 0.75 -41.89
C PRO A 346 8.02 1.00 -42.57
N HIS A 347 8.78 1.99 -42.11
CA HIS A 347 10.07 2.39 -42.69
C HIS A 347 11.28 2.09 -41.81
N ARG A 348 11.09 1.45 -40.65
CA ARG A 348 12.17 1.08 -39.72
C ARG A 348 12.55 -0.38 -39.87
N HIS A 349 13.76 -0.72 -39.45
CA HIS A 349 14.18 -2.12 -39.35
C HIS A 349 13.37 -2.80 -38.25
N ASN A 350 12.75 -3.94 -38.56
CA ASN A 350 11.89 -4.66 -37.64
C ASN A 350 12.71 -5.61 -36.76
N PRO A 351 12.81 -5.36 -35.43
CA PRO A 351 13.60 -6.19 -34.52
C PRO A 351 13.04 -7.62 -34.35
N TYR A 352 11.80 -7.87 -34.77
CA TYR A 352 11.16 -9.18 -34.70
C TYR A 352 11.36 -10.02 -35.97
N ARG A 353 12.01 -9.47 -37.00
CA ARG A 353 12.41 -10.20 -38.21
C ARG A 353 13.90 -10.51 -38.14
N ALA A 354 14.22 -11.72 -37.66
CA ALA A 354 15.57 -12.27 -37.77
C ALA A 354 15.90 -12.68 -39.21
#